data_AF-A0A929D7L6-F1
#
_entry.id   AF-A0A929D7L6-F1
#
_cell.length_a   1.000
_cell.length_b   1.000
_cell.length_c   1.000
_cell.angle_alpha   90.00
_cell.angle_beta   90.00
_cell.angle_gamma   90.00
#
_symmetry.space_group_name_H-M   'P 1'
#
loop_
_entity.id
_entity.type
_entity.pdbx_description
1 polymer ?
#
loop_
_entity_poly.entity_id
_entity_poly.type
_entity_poly.pdbx_seq_one_letter_code
_entity_poly.pdbx_strand_id
1 'polypeptide(L)'
;MEVLLSEQERMFQQQMRDFVEAEIAPYADEWDRRNELAYEAFQKMASIGLTGLTIPEEYGGQGGSMMDGFIASVEIARASISVASIFGTHTGLALS
;
A
#
# COMPACT_ATOMS: atom_id res chain seq x y z
N MET A 1 -3.06 -17.31 -3.15
CA MET A 1 -1.83 -16.50 -3.28
C MET A 1 -0.67 -17.12 -2.51
N GLU A 2 -0.89 -17.67 -1.31
CA GLU A 2 0.16 -18.23 -0.44
C GLU A 2 1.13 -19.20 -1.13
N VAL A 3 0.67 -20.14 -1.98
CA VAL A 3 1.54 -21.12 -2.64
C VAL A 3 2.52 -20.49 -3.65
N LEU A 4 2.29 -19.24 -4.08
CA LEU A 4 3.10 -18.54 -5.08
C LEU A 4 4.12 -17.55 -4.48
N LEU A 5 3.99 -17.22 -3.19
CA LEU A 5 4.86 -16.26 -2.52
C LEU A 5 6.04 -16.96 -1.82
N SER A 6 7.22 -16.38 -1.94
CA SER A 6 8.38 -16.69 -1.10
C SER A 6 8.08 -16.40 0.37
N GLU A 7 8.91 -16.93 1.27
CA GLU A 7 8.75 -16.68 2.72
C GLU A 7 8.84 -15.18 3.05
N GLN A 8 9.78 -14.45 2.43
CA GLN A 8 9.92 -13.01 2.63
C GLN A 8 8.68 -12.23 2.14
N GLU A 9 8.15 -12.57 0.97
CA GLU A 9 6.93 -11.96 0.43
C GLU A 9 5.70 -12.26 1.31
N ARG A 10 5.64 -13.46 1.92
CA ARG A 10 4.57 -13.80 2.89
C ARG A 10 4.69 -12.99 4.18
N MET A 11 5.91 -12.78 4.68
CA MET A 11 6.13 -11.91 5.83
C MET A 11 5.72 -10.47 5.52
N PHE A 12 6.09 -9.96 4.35
CA PHE A 12 5.67 -8.65 3.89
C PHE A 12 4.15 -8.55 3.72
N GLN A 13 3.51 -9.56 3.14
CA GLN A 13 2.05 -9.63 3.05
C GLN A 13 1.39 -9.54 4.43
N GLN A 14 1.90 -10.27 5.43
CA GLN A 14 1.36 -10.21 6.78
C GLN A 14 1.55 -8.82 7.40
N GLN A 15 2.73 -8.21 7.24
CA GLN A 15 2.97 -6.84 7.71
C GLN A 15 2.01 -5.83 7.07
N MET A 16 1.78 -5.96 5.76
CA MET A 16 0.83 -5.12 5.03
C MET A 16 -0.59 -5.34 5.51
N ARG A 17 -0.98 -6.58 5.79
CA ARG A 17 -2.29 -6.89 6.34
C ARG A 17 -2.49 -6.25 7.71
N ASP A 18 -1.53 -6.42 8.61
CA ASP A 18 -1.59 -5.86 9.96
C ASP A 18 -1.70 -4.33 9.92
N PHE A 19 -0.90 -3.69 9.06
CA PHE A 19 -0.99 -2.24 8.82
C PHE A 19 -2.37 -1.84 8.28
N VAL A 20 -2.89 -2.54 7.27
CA VAL A 20 -4.18 -2.21 6.67
C VAL A 20 -5.32 -2.37 7.69
N GLU A 21 -5.32 -3.45 8.47
CA GLU A 21 -6.34 -3.71 9.50
C GLU A 21 -6.31 -2.66 10.62
N ALA A 22 -5.13 -2.18 11.00
CA ALA A 22 -4.97 -1.17 12.05
C ALA A 22 -5.23 0.26 11.56
N GLU A 23 -4.74 0.61 10.38
CA GLU A 23 -4.56 2.00 9.96
C GLU A 23 -5.49 2.44 8.83
N ILE A 24 -6.05 1.51 8.06
CA ILE A 24 -6.88 1.81 6.88
C ILE A 24 -8.33 1.35 7.09
N ALA A 25 -8.53 0.06 7.41
CA ALA A 25 -9.85 -0.54 7.52
C ALA A 25 -10.80 0.17 8.48
N PRO A 26 -10.37 0.67 9.67
CA PRO A 26 -11.28 1.34 10.60
C PRO A 26 -11.87 2.64 10.07
N TYR A 27 -11.22 3.26 9.07
CA TYR A 27 -11.57 4.59 8.56
C TYR A 27 -12.10 4.56 7.12
N ALA A 28 -11.98 3.42 6.42
CA ALA A 28 -12.34 3.27 5.01
C ALA A 28 -13.75 3.79 4.69
N ASP A 29 -14.76 3.37 5.46
CA ASP A 29 -16.16 3.79 5.24
C ASP A 29 -16.38 5.29 5.46
N GLU A 30 -15.62 5.91 6.36
CA GLU A 30 -15.71 7.36 6.60
C GLU A 30 -15.12 8.12 5.43
N TRP A 31 -13.92 7.71 5.00
CA TRP A 31 -13.22 8.33 3.87
C TRP A 31 -14.02 8.23 2.57
N ASP A 32 -14.60 7.06 2.28
CA ASP A 32 -15.43 6.88 1.08
C ASP A 32 -16.68 7.76 1.12
N ARG A 33 -17.32 7.91 2.29
CA ARG A 33 -18.52 8.77 2.44
C ARG A 33 -18.24 10.27 2.26
N ARG A 34 -17.01 10.72 2.48
CA ARG A 34 -16.62 12.12 2.29
C ARG A 34 -16.60 12.55 0.82
N ASN A 35 -16.54 11.60 -0.12
CA ASN A 35 -16.36 11.87 -1.56
C ASN A 35 -15.13 12.76 -1.86
N GLU A 36 -14.10 12.64 -1.03
CA GLU A 36 -12.83 13.34 -1.14
C GLU A 36 -11.70 12.31 -1.22
N LEU A 37 -10.52 12.77 -1.65
CA LEU A 37 -9.33 11.94 -1.59
C LEU A 37 -8.96 11.69 -0.12
N ALA A 38 -8.77 10.41 0.25
CA ALA A 38 -8.36 9.99 1.59
C ALA A 38 -6.88 10.36 1.86
N TYR A 39 -6.60 11.64 2.06
CA TYR A 39 -5.24 12.14 2.23
C TYR A 39 -4.57 11.57 3.48
N GLU A 40 -5.37 11.32 4.52
CA GLU A 40 -4.93 10.69 5.76
C GLU A 40 -4.40 9.27 5.52
N ALA A 41 -5.05 8.50 4.64
CA ALA A 41 -4.57 7.19 4.22
C ALA A 41 -3.21 7.30 3.50
N PHE A 42 -3.06 8.29 2.61
CA PHE A 42 -1.79 8.54 1.93
C PHE A 42 -0.68 8.89 2.91
N GLN A 43 -0.95 9.74 3.90
CA GLN A 43 0.03 10.08 4.94
C GLN A 43 0.43 8.87 5.79
N LYS A 44 -0.52 8.00 6.15
CA LYS A 44 -0.25 6.74 6.86
C LYS A 44 0.63 5.79 6.03
N MET A 45 0.40 5.70 4.72
CA MET A 45 1.27 4.93 3.81
C MET A 45 2.66 5.54 3.69
N ALA A 46 2.76 6.87 3.61
CA ALA A 46 4.03 7.57 3.50
C ALA A 46 4.89 7.43 4.76
N SER A 47 4.29 7.42 5.95
CA SER A 47 5.02 7.33 7.22
C SER A 47 5.76 5.99 7.40
N ILE A 48 5.33 4.94 6.68
CA ILE A 48 5.98 3.63 6.67
C ILE A 48 6.83 3.39 5.40
N GLY A 49 7.01 4.42 4.56
CA GLY A 49 7.81 4.36 3.33
C GLY A 49 7.11 3.68 2.14
N LEU A 50 5.82 3.36 2.25
CA LEU A 50 5.11 2.60 1.22
C LEU A 50 4.98 3.37 -0.10
N THR A 51 4.90 4.70 -0.03
CA THR A 51 4.81 5.57 -1.22
C THR A 51 6.08 5.52 -2.08
N GLY A 52 7.22 5.15 -1.51
CA GLY A 52 8.49 4.93 -2.21
C GLY A 52 8.88 3.46 -2.32
N LEU A 53 7.93 2.53 -2.17
CA LEU A 53 8.22 1.10 -1.99
C LEU A 53 9.13 0.54 -3.08
N THR A 54 8.84 0.81 -4.35
CA THR A 54 9.59 0.24 -5.48
C THR A 54 10.71 1.14 -5.99
N ILE A 55 10.92 2.29 -5.34
CA ILE A 55 11.95 3.24 -5.74
C ILE A 55 13.30 2.79 -5.18
N PRO A 56 14.39 2.81 -5.97
CA PRO A 56 15.72 2.47 -5.47
C PRO A 56 16.13 3.30 -4.25
N GLU A 57 16.86 2.67 -3.32
CA GLU A 57 17.34 3.30 -2.09
C GLU A 57 18.23 4.54 -2.38
N GLU A 58 18.97 4.55 -3.49
CA GLU A 58 19.81 5.69 -3.90
C GLU A 58 18.99 6.98 -4.15
N TYR A 59 17.69 6.84 -4.41
CA TYR A 59 16.75 7.95 -4.57
C TYR A 59 15.86 8.16 -3.33
N GLY A 60 16.15 7.49 -2.21
CA GLY A 60 15.40 7.58 -0.97
C GLY A 60 14.14 6.70 -0.90
N GLY A 61 14.04 5.68 -1.76
CA GLY A 61 12.98 4.67 -1.70
C GLY A 61 13.35 3.43 -0.87
N GLN A 62 12.51 2.40 -0.95
CA GLN A 62 12.67 1.16 -0.18
C GLN A 62 13.31 0.00 -0.98
N GLY A 63 13.56 0.17 -2.28
CA GLY A 63 14.18 -0.85 -3.13
C GLY A 63 13.35 -2.12 -3.34
N GLY A 64 12.06 -2.09 -3.01
CA GLY A 64 11.14 -3.21 -3.15
C GLY A 64 10.90 -3.62 -4.59
N SER A 65 10.51 -4.88 -4.77
CA SER A 65 10.20 -5.44 -6.08
C SER A 65 8.80 -5.03 -6.57
N MET A 66 8.54 -5.26 -7.86
CA MET A 66 7.17 -5.11 -8.40
C MET A 66 6.17 -6.06 -7.71
N MET A 67 6.63 -7.23 -7.24
CA MET A 67 5.77 -8.16 -6.49
C MET A 67 5.40 -7.57 -5.12
N ASP A 68 6.32 -6.88 -4.44
CA ASP A 68 6.02 -6.17 -3.19
C ASP A 68 4.97 -5.07 -3.44
N GLY A 69 5.12 -4.31 -4.52
CA GLY A 69 4.10 -3.34 -4.96
C GLY A 69 2.72 -3.98 -5.18
N PHE A 70 2.67 -5.15 -5.80
CA PHE A 70 1.43 -5.89 -6.02
C PHE A 70 0.82 -6.40 -4.71
N ILE A 71 1.62 -6.98 -3.82
CA ILE A 71 1.18 -7.45 -2.50
C ILE A 71 0.58 -6.30 -1.69
N ALA A 72 1.27 -5.17 -1.62
CA ALA A 72 0.79 -3.98 -0.92
C ALA A 72 -0.54 -3.49 -1.50
N SER A 73 -0.64 -3.39 -2.83
CA SER A 73 -1.86 -2.98 -3.52
C SER A 73 -3.04 -3.90 -3.21
N VAL A 74 -2.83 -5.23 -3.25
CA VAL A 74 -3.87 -6.21 -2.95
C VAL A 74 -4.33 -6.11 -1.51
N GLU A 75 -3.41 -6.04 -0.53
CA GLU A 75 -3.81 -5.96 0.88
C GLU A 75 -4.55 -4.65 1.18
N ILE A 76 -4.12 -3.50 0.64
CA ILE A 76 -4.86 -2.22 0.78
C ILE A 76 -6.26 -2.34 0.17
N ALA A 77 -6.37 -2.94 -1.01
CA ALA A 77 -7.64 -3.14 -1.71
C ALA A 77 -8.65 -3.99 -0.92
N ARG A 78 -8.20 -4.82 0.03
CA ARG A 78 -9.10 -5.58 0.92
C ARG A 78 -9.86 -4.67 1.89
N ALA A 79 -9.30 -3.51 2.23
CA ALA A 79 -9.96 -2.52 3.10
C ALA A 79 -10.67 -1.42 2.29
N SER A 80 -10.01 -0.85 1.28
CA SER A 80 -10.62 0.17 0.42
C SER A 80 -10.00 0.18 -0.97
N ILE A 81 -10.85 -0.01 -1.98
CA ILE A 81 -10.46 0.13 -3.40
C ILE A 81 -10.10 1.57 -3.74
N SER A 82 -10.76 2.55 -3.12
CA SER A 82 -10.45 3.97 -3.29
C SER A 82 -9.02 4.29 -2.85
N VAL A 83 -8.62 3.82 -1.65
CA VAL A 83 -7.25 4.00 -1.15
C VAL A 83 -6.23 3.23 -2.00
N ALA A 84 -6.55 2.00 -2.42
CA ALA A 84 -5.67 1.23 -3.30
C ALA A 84 -5.43 1.92 -4.65
N SER A 85 -6.45 2.60 -5.19
CA SER A 85 -6.33 3.39 -6.42
C SER A 85 -5.36 4.57 -6.26
N ILE A 86 -5.40 5.25 -5.11
CA ILE A 86 -4.44 6.33 -4.78
C ILE A 86 -3.02 5.78 -4.77
N PHE A 87 -2.80 4.68 -4.05
CA PHE A 87 -1.51 4.00 -3.99
C PHE A 87 -1.00 3.62 -5.39
N GLY A 88 -1.81 2.88 -6.15
CA GLY A 88 -1.44 2.40 -7.48
C GLY A 88 -1.18 3.53 -8.48
N THR A 89 -1.95 4.61 -8.43
CA THR A 89 -1.71 5.79 -9.29
C THR A 89 -0.38 6.46 -8.94
N HIS A 90 -0.07 6.61 -7.64
CA HIS A 90 1.18 7.22 -7.23
C HIS A 90 2.39 6.36 -7.62
N THR A 91 2.39 5.09 -7.24
CA THR A 91 3.56 4.21 -7.45
C THR A 91 3.71 3.74 -8.89
N GLY A 92 2.61 3.56 -9.63
CA GLY A 92 2.62 3.00 -10.98
C GLY A 92 2.49 4.00 -12.12
N LEU A 93 2.16 5.27 -11.85
CA LEU A 93 2.03 6.30 -12.89
C LEU A 93 2.83 7.57 -12.58
N ALA A 94 2.74 8.09 -11.35
CA ALA A 94 3.39 9.36 -11.01
C ALA A 94 4.91 9.22 -10.81
N LEU A 95 5.36 8.07 -10.29
CA LEU A 95 6.77 7.79 -10.01
C LEU A 95 7.46 6.92 -11.07
N SER A 96 6.72 6.44 -12.08
CA SER A 96 7.22 5.57 -13.15
C SER A 96 7.83 6.34 -14.33
#